data_AF-A0A1T1BDS6-F1
#
_entry.id   AF-A0A1T1BDS6-F1
#
_cell.length_a   1.000
_cell.length_b   1.000
_cell.length_c   1.000
_cell.angle_alpha   90.00
_cell.angle_beta   90.00
_cell.angle_gamma   90.00
#
_symmetry.space_group_name_H-M   'P 1'
#
loop_
_entity.id
_entity.type
_entity.pdbx_description
1 polymer ?
#
loop_
_entity_poly.entity_id
_entity_poly.type
_entity_poly.pdbx_seq_one_letter_code
_entity_poly.pdbx_strand_id
1 'polypeptide(L)'
;MKKVLLLPLPVFLLAACSVTPAQAPFKAGDVFEMTGTTTDKKAVAHTYTLRNDGQWDSQDDEWNYLANGTSSRSASLKINREQDILYTTDTQENDDLDKQIYTACFAQTDGPGWRTAEGFLVQGNLQAFRDFTKRMAGVPEGQLFKTFKSLSGECVITRK
;
A
#
# COMPACT_ATOMS: atom_id res chain seq x y z
N MET A 1 -51.95 13.87 -53.53
CA MET A 1 -50.57 14.13 -53.06
C MET A 1 -50.57 14.17 -51.54
N LYS A 2 -50.18 13.08 -50.86
CA LYS A 2 -50.09 13.00 -49.39
C LYS A 2 -48.65 13.31 -48.97
N LYS A 3 -48.43 14.41 -48.24
CA LYS A 3 -47.13 14.75 -47.63
C LYS A 3 -47.04 14.05 -46.28
N VAL A 4 -46.06 13.16 -46.13
CA VAL A 4 -45.71 12.53 -44.86
C VAL A 4 -44.69 13.44 -44.18
N LEU A 5 -45.05 14.02 -43.02
CA LEU A 5 -44.10 14.71 -42.15
C LEU A 5 -43.30 13.66 -41.37
N LEU A 6 -41.99 13.60 -41.64
CA LEU A 6 -41.01 12.92 -40.79
C LEU A 6 -40.57 13.89 -39.69
N LEU A 7 -41.01 13.62 -38.45
CA LEU A 7 -40.47 14.27 -37.26
C LEU A 7 -39.10 13.67 -36.93
N PRO A 8 -38.07 14.48 -36.64
CA PRO A 8 -36.78 13.95 -36.19
C PRO A 8 -36.92 13.39 -34.77
N LEU A 9 -36.59 12.09 -34.61
CA LEU A 9 -36.43 11.47 -33.30
C LEU A 9 -35.35 12.23 -32.50
N PRO A 10 -35.60 12.58 -31.22
CA PRO A 10 -34.54 13.03 -30.35
C PRO A 10 -33.61 11.85 -30.09
N VAL A 11 -32.40 11.91 -30.66
CA VAL A 11 -31.30 11.02 -30.33
C VAL A 11 -30.93 11.32 -28.87
N PHE A 12 -31.44 10.51 -27.95
CA PHE A 12 -30.95 10.45 -26.58
C PHE A 12 -29.50 9.97 -26.64
N LEU A 13 -28.56 10.92 -26.63
CA LEU A 13 -27.15 10.69 -26.34
C LEU A 13 -27.06 10.22 -24.88
N LEU A 14 -27.12 8.89 -24.70
CA LEU A 14 -26.65 8.24 -23.49
C LEU A 14 -25.16 8.56 -23.40
N ALA A 15 -24.82 9.59 -22.61
CA ALA A 15 -23.45 9.78 -22.14
C ALA A 15 -23.13 8.54 -21.29
N ALA A 16 -22.53 7.54 -21.92
CA ALA A 16 -21.89 6.46 -21.19
C ALA A 16 -20.80 7.12 -20.35
N CYS A 17 -21.03 7.27 -19.05
CA CYS A 17 -19.96 7.53 -18.10
C CYS A 17 -19.00 6.36 -18.24
N SER A 18 -17.98 6.52 -19.09
CA SER A 18 -16.87 5.59 -19.17
C SER A 18 -16.20 5.64 -17.80
N VAL A 19 -16.49 4.63 -16.98
CA VAL A 19 -15.79 4.41 -15.73
C VAL A 19 -14.34 4.21 -16.12
N THR A 20 -13.53 5.25 -15.93
CA THR A 20 -12.09 5.12 -16.17
C THR A 20 -11.61 4.08 -15.17
N PRO A 21 -10.92 3.01 -15.60
CA PRO A 21 -10.38 2.03 -14.67
C PRO A 21 -9.56 2.76 -13.61
N ALA A 22 -9.63 2.28 -12.36
CA ALA A 22 -8.75 2.80 -11.32
C ALA A 22 -7.30 2.73 -11.85
N GLN A 23 -6.58 3.85 -11.76
CA GLN A 23 -5.20 3.93 -12.20
C GLN A 23 -4.28 3.75 -10.99
N ALA A 24 -3.22 2.97 -11.17
CA ALA A 24 -2.20 2.79 -10.15
C ALA A 24 -1.58 4.15 -9.78
N PRO A 25 -1.48 4.49 -8.48
CA PRO A 25 -0.95 5.78 -8.04
C PRO A 25 0.56 5.95 -8.26
N PHE A 26 1.28 4.84 -8.39
CA PHE A 26 2.73 4.76 -8.55
C PHE A 26 3.10 3.90 -9.76
N LYS A 27 4.36 4.02 -10.20
CA LYS A 27 4.91 3.28 -11.35
C LYS A 27 6.24 2.61 -11.01
N ALA A 28 6.68 1.71 -11.88
CA ALA A 28 8.01 1.12 -11.77
C ALA A 28 9.10 2.21 -11.75
N GLY A 29 10.08 2.04 -10.87
CA GLY A 29 11.16 3.01 -10.65
C GLY A 29 10.85 4.10 -9.62
N ASP A 30 9.59 4.27 -9.19
CA ASP A 30 9.29 5.16 -8.06
C ASP A 30 10.02 4.67 -6.79
N VAL A 31 10.48 5.63 -5.97
CA VAL A 31 11.31 5.36 -4.79
C VAL A 31 10.62 5.84 -3.52
N PHE A 32 10.64 4.99 -2.50
CA PHE A 32 10.13 5.27 -1.17
C PHE A 32 11.24 5.04 -0.16
N GLU A 33 11.35 5.91 0.84
CA GLU A 33 12.24 5.71 1.97
C GLU A 33 11.41 5.49 3.22
N MET A 34 11.72 4.45 3.98
CA MET A 34 11.16 4.23 5.30
C MET A 34 12.26 4.44 6.33
N THR A 35 11.96 5.28 7.33
CA THR A 35 12.78 5.43 8.53
C THR A 35 11.93 5.15 9.74
N GLY A 36 12.48 4.56 10.79
CA GLY A 36 11.72 4.28 11.98
C GLY A 36 12.58 3.88 13.16
N THR A 37 11.90 3.65 14.29
CA THR A 37 12.50 3.16 15.52
C THR A 37 11.64 2.04 16.08
N THR A 38 12.24 0.88 16.34
CA THR A 38 11.56 -0.28 16.94
C THR A 38 11.19 -0.04 18.40
N THR A 39 10.39 -0.95 18.99
CA THR A 39 10.04 -0.90 20.42
C THR A 39 11.27 -0.99 21.34
N ASP A 40 12.31 -1.71 20.93
CA ASP A 40 13.60 -1.80 21.61
C ASP A 40 14.60 -0.68 21.24
N LYS A 41 14.10 0.42 20.65
CA LYS A 41 14.84 1.65 20.33
C LYS A 41 15.95 1.50 19.30
N LYS A 42 15.87 0.48 18.43
CA LYS A 42 16.77 0.36 17.28
C LYS A 42 16.28 1.21 16.13
N ALA A 43 17.18 2.00 15.55
CA ALA A 43 16.90 2.74 14.34
C ALA A 43 16.84 1.78 13.14
N VAL A 44 15.88 2.02 12.25
CA VAL A 44 15.64 1.24 11.03
C VAL A 44 15.51 2.21 9.86
N ALA A 45 16.16 1.88 8.74
CA ALA A 45 16.09 2.67 7.51
C ALA A 45 16.12 1.74 6.31
N HIS A 46 15.17 1.91 5.39
CA HIS A 46 15.04 1.13 4.16
C HIS A 46 14.72 2.04 2.98
N THR A 47 15.17 1.65 1.80
CA THR A 47 14.78 2.26 0.53
C THR A 47 14.07 1.19 -0.30
N TYR A 48 12.88 1.52 -0.78
CA TYR A 48 12.08 0.68 -1.66
C TYR A 48 12.08 1.27 -3.06
N THR A 49 12.46 0.49 -4.06
CA THR A 49 12.33 0.87 -5.47
C THR A 49 11.33 -0.05 -6.15
N LEU A 50 10.23 0.53 -6.65
CA LEU A 50 9.17 -0.24 -7.28
C LEU A 50 9.65 -0.87 -8.59
N ARG A 51 9.16 -2.07 -8.89
CA ARG A 51 9.58 -2.90 -10.03
C ARG A 51 8.48 -3.13 -11.06
N ASN A 52 7.25 -2.76 -10.74
CA ASN A 52 6.08 -2.88 -11.59
C ASN A 52 5.19 -1.64 -11.46
N ASP A 53 4.24 -1.50 -12.39
CA ASP A 53 3.30 -0.37 -12.43
C ASP A 53 2.06 -0.57 -11.55
N GLY A 54 2.17 -1.44 -10.53
CA GLY A 54 1.06 -1.82 -9.65
C GLY A 54 0.16 -2.89 -10.26
N GLN A 55 -0.27 -3.81 -9.41
CA GLN A 55 -1.27 -4.82 -9.74
C GLN A 55 -2.49 -4.62 -8.85
N TRP A 56 -3.64 -4.35 -9.47
CA TRP A 56 -4.90 -4.20 -8.75
C TRP A 56 -5.34 -5.54 -8.16
N ASP A 57 -5.64 -5.57 -6.87
CA ASP A 57 -6.33 -6.66 -6.20
C ASP A 57 -7.74 -6.20 -5.82
N SER A 58 -8.73 -6.71 -6.56
CA SER A 58 -10.14 -6.37 -6.33
C SER A 58 -10.75 -7.03 -5.09
N GLN A 59 -10.09 -8.03 -4.49
CA GLN A 59 -10.58 -8.68 -3.28
C GLN A 59 -10.30 -7.82 -2.04
N ASP A 60 -9.11 -7.24 -2.00
CA ASP A 60 -8.61 -6.42 -0.88
C ASP A 60 -8.68 -4.90 -1.16
N ASP A 61 -9.22 -4.51 -2.32
CA ASP A 61 -9.37 -3.12 -2.77
C ASP A 61 -8.06 -2.30 -2.77
N GLU A 62 -6.96 -2.93 -3.17
CA GLU A 62 -5.61 -2.37 -3.06
C GLU A 62 -4.74 -2.56 -4.31
N TRP A 63 -3.74 -1.70 -4.45
CA TRP A 63 -2.66 -1.84 -5.42
C TRP A 63 -1.46 -2.53 -4.79
N ASN A 64 -1.00 -3.60 -5.42
CA ASN A 64 0.16 -4.39 -5.03
C ASN A 64 1.38 -4.05 -5.89
N TYR A 65 2.50 -3.76 -5.24
CA TYR A 65 3.77 -3.44 -5.88
C TYR A 65 4.87 -4.39 -5.43
N LEU A 66 5.62 -4.90 -6.40
CA LEU A 66 6.89 -5.60 -6.16
C LEU A 66 7.99 -4.54 -6.04
N ALA A 67 8.88 -4.69 -5.07
CA ALA A 67 9.96 -3.74 -4.84
C ALA A 67 11.32 -4.43 -4.60
N ASN A 68 12.40 -3.70 -4.85
CA ASN A 68 13.69 -3.99 -4.24
C ASN A 68 13.75 -3.26 -2.90
N GLY A 69 14.24 -3.93 -1.86
CA GLY A 69 14.44 -3.35 -0.54
C GLY A 69 15.91 -3.47 -0.15
N THR A 70 16.16 -4.05 1.03
CA THR A 70 17.51 -4.42 1.49
C THR A 70 18.25 -5.38 0.56
N SER A 71 17.51 -6.19 -0.20
CA SER A 71 18.06 -6.96 -1.31
C SER A 71 17.13 -6.92 -2.53
N SER A 72 17.60 -7.48 -3.65
CA SER A 72 16.80 -7.53 -4.88
C SER A 72 15.56 -8.39 -4.66
N ARG A 73 14.38 -7.91 -5.05
CA ARG A 73 13.09 -8.62 -4.91
C ARG A 73 12.65 -8.93 -3.47
N SER A 74 13.25 -8.29 -2.47
CA SER A 74 12.97 -8.59 -1.06
C SER A 74 11.74 -7.89 -0.48
N ALA A 75 11.21 -6.91 -1.20
CA ALA A 75 10.23 -5.97 -0.67
C ALA A 75 8.93 -5.94 -1.45
N SER A 76 7.88 -5.50 -0.78
CA SER A 76 6.60 -5.17 -1.40
C SER A 76 6.00 -3.91 -0.78
N LEU A 77 5.17 -3.25 -1.57
CA LEU A 77 4.37 -2.11 -1.13
C LEU A 77 2.92 -2.35 -1.54
N LYS A 78 1.99 -2.05 -0.64
CA LYS A 78 0.55 -2.11 -0.87
C LYS A 78 -0.07 -0.78 -0.48
N ILE A 79 -1.04 -0.30 -1.25
CA ILE A 79 -1.80 0.90 -0.92
C ILE A 79 -3.26 0.68 -1.32
N ASN A 80 -4.19 1.00 -0.43
CA ASN A 80 -5.61 0.87 -0.74
C ASN A 80 -6.05 1.88 -1.82
N ARG A 81 -7.26 1.69 -2.37
CA ARG A 81 -7.82 2.57 -3.41
C ARG A 81 -7.82 4.04 -3.02
N GLU A 82 -8.21 4.34 -1.80
CA GLU A 82 -8.33 5.71 -1.27
C GLU A 82 -6.98 6.37 -1.02
N GLN A 83 -5.90 5.58 -1.01
CA GLN A 83 -4.54 6.03 -0.70
C GLN A 83 -4.44 6.70 0.67
N ASP A 84 -5.18 6.21 1.66
CA ASP A 84 -5.12 6.63 3.07
C ASP A 84 -4.45 5.58 3.97
N ILE A 85 -4.20 4.38 3.45
CA ILE A 85 -3.43 3.32 4.12
C ILE A 85 -2.37 2.74 3.20
N LEU A 86 -1.14 2.74 3.69
CA LEU A 86 0.05 2.23 3.03
C LEU A 86 0.71 1.13 3.87
N TYR A 87 1.13 0.06 3.21
CA TYR A 87 1.86 -1.02 3.85
C TYR A 87 3.12 -1.36 3.07
N THR A 88 4.26 -1.41 3.74
CA THR A 88 5.52 -1.88 3.14
C THR A 88 6.07 -3.05 3.92
N THR A 89 6.65 -4.01 3.21
CA THR A 89 7.41 -5.12 3.81
C THR A 89 8.76 -5.25 3.14
N ASP A 90 9.76 -5.68 3.90
CA ASP A 90 11.08 -6.06 3.44
C ASP A 90 11.54 -7.31 4.19
N THR A 91 12.18 -8.22 3.48
CA THR A 91 12.76 -9.43 4.06
C THR A 91 14.26 -9.41 3.86
N GLN A 92 15.01 -9.33 4.95
CA GLN A 92 16.45 -9.53 4.89
C GLN A 92 16.71 -11.03 4.77
N GLU A 93 17.15 -11.45 3.59
CA GLU A 93 17.46 -12.84 3.30
C GLU A 93 18.56 -13.35 4.24
N ASN A 94 18.32 -14.56 4.75
CA ASN A 94 19.26 -15.34 5.53
C ASN A 94 19.14 -16.79 5.04
N ASP A 95 20.26 -17.52 4.95
CA ASP A 95 20.29 -18.93 4.56
C ASP A 95 19.46 -19.81 5.51
N ASP A 96 19.30 -19.34 6.75
CA ASP A 96 18.38 -19.90 7.73
C ASP A 96 17.07 -19.12 7.73
N LEU A 97 15.99 -19.76 7.26
CA LEU A 97 14.65 -19.16 7.20
C LEU A 97 14.17 -18.67 8.57
N ASP A 98 14.59 -19.32 9.66
CA ASP A 98 14.23 -18.94 11.02
C ASP A 98 14.98 -17.67 11.50
N LYS A 99 16.05 -17.31 10.79
CA LYS A 99 16.83 -16.08 11.01
C LYS A 99 16.49 -14.96 10.03
N GLN A 100 15.55 -15.17 9.11
CA GLN A 100 15.08 -14.07 8.24
C GLN A 100 14.43 -12.99 9.08
N ILE A 101 14.83 -11.74 8.82
CA ILE A 101 14.28 -10.57 9.48
C ILE A 101 13.28 -9.92 8.53
N TYR A 102 12.03 -9.89 8.97
CA TYR A 102 10.94 -9.16 8.34
C TYR A 102 10.87 -7.78 8.98
N THR A 103 10.86 -6.76 8.14
CA THR A 103 10.58 -5.38 8.54
C THR A 103 9.33 -4.92 7.82
N ALA A 104 8.35 -4.43 8.55
CA ALA A 104 7.10 -3.95 8.01
C ALA A 104 6.70 -2.61 8.61
N CYS A 105 6.16 -1.73 7.77
CA CYS A 105 5.60 -0.45 8.18
C CYS A 105 4.15 -0.37 7.68
N PHE A 106 3.22 -0.13 8.61
CA PHE A 106 1.82 0.14 8.31
C PHE A 106 1.55 1.62 8.61
N ALA A 107 1.36 2.43 7.57
CA ALA A 107 1.34 3.88 7.65
C ALA A 107 0.02 4.47 7.16
N GLN A 108 -0.41 5.53 7.81
CA GLN A 108 -1.58 6.33 7.43
C GLN A 108 -1.09 7.47 6.55
N THR A 109 -1.78 7.68 5.44
CA THR A 109 -1.52 8.75 4.49
C THR A 109 -2.70 9.73 4.48
N ASP A 110 -2.46 10.96 4.00
CA ASP A 110 -3.50 12.00 3.90
C ASP A 110 -4.35 11.90 2.61
N GLY A 111 -4.39 10.73 1.97
CA GLY A 111 -5.05 10.52 0.68
C GLY A 111 -4.15 10.83 -0.53
N PRO A 112 -4.74 10.94 -1.74
CA PRO A 112 -3.97 11.06 -2.99
C PRO A 112 -3.02 12.25 -3.01
N GLY A 113 -1.77 12.01 -3.43
CA GLY A 113 -0.74 13.04 -3.53
C GLY A 113 0.11 13.25 -2.27
N TRP A 114 -0.07 12.41 -1.25
CA TRP A 114 0.76 12.39 -0.05
C TRP A 114 2.26 12.29 -0.38
N ARG A 115 3.08 12.87 0.50
CA ARG A 115 4.55 12.82 0.41
C ARG A 115 5.19 12.07 1.55
N THR A 116 4.58 12.12 2.73
CA THR A 116 5.00 11.42 3.92
C THR A 116 3.82 10.69 4.54
N ALA A 117 4.08 9.57 5.20
CA ALA A 117 3.10 8.74 5.88
C ALA A 117 3.68 8.28 7.21
N GLU A 118 2.97 8.46 8.32
CA GLU A 118 3.39 7.99 9.64
C GLU A 118 2.72 6.67 9.99
N GLY A 119 3.43 5.79 10.69
CA GLY A 119 2.99 4.42 10.86
C GLY A 119 3.61 3.66 12.01
N PHE A 120 3.24 2.39 12.06
CA PHE A 120 3.74 1.40 13.00
C PHE A 120 4.79 0.54 12.35
N LEU A 121 5.94 0.45 13.02
CA LEU A 121 7.04 -0.40 12.62
C LEU A 121 6.99 -1.72 13.38
N VAL A 122 7.13 -2.81 12.63
CA VAL A 122 7.37 -4.14 13.17
C VAL A 122 8.63 -4.69 12.53
N GLN A 123 9.54 -5.16 13.37
CA GLN A 123 10.73 -5.86 12.92
C GLN A 123 10.90 -7.12 13.77
N GLY A 124 11.11 -8.26 13.11
CA GLY A 124 11.30 -9.53 13.79
C GLY A 124 11.41 -10.71 12.82
N ASN A 125 11.40 -11.92 13.37
CA ASN A 125 11.35 -13.13 12.55
C ASN A 125 9.95 -13.38 11.97
N LEU A 126 9.82 -14.43 11.15
CA LEU A 126 8.55 -14.81 10.52
C LEU A 126 7.42 -15.00 11.52
N GLN A 127 7.71 -15.59 12.69
CA GLN A 127 6.70 -15.83 13.72
C GLN A 127 6.20 -14.51 14.32
N ALA A 128 7.09 -13.59 14.68
CA ALA A 128 6.72 -12.27 15.18
C ALA A 128 5.88 -11.49 14.16
N PHE A 129 6.24 -11.57 12.87
CA PHE A 129 5.49 -10.96 11.79
C PHE A 129 4.08 -11.56 11.63
N ARG A 130 3.96 -12.90 11.67
CA ARG A 130 2.65 -13.60 11.61
C ARG A 130 1.76 -13.27 12.82
N ASP A 131 2.33 -13.15 14.01
CA ASP A 131 1.57 -12.80 15.19
C ASP A 131 1.09 -11.35 15.13
N PHE A 132 1.89 -10.46 14.56
CA PHE A 132 1.47 -9.08 14.30
C PHE A 132 0.33 -8.99 13.29
N THR A 133 0.44 -9.65 12.13
CA THR A 133 -0.61 -9.62 11.10
C THR A 133 -1.92 -10.22 11.59
N LYS A 134 -1.88 -11.31 12.38
CA LYS A 134 -3.06 -11.87 13.04
C LYS A 134 -3.71 -10.89 14.01
N ARG A 135 -2.92 -10.12 14.77
CA ARG A 135 -3.47 -9.10 15.67
C ARG A 135 -4.13 -7.98 14.89
N MET A 136 -3.54 -7.53 13.78
CA MET A 136 -4.15 -6.50 12.93
C MET A 136 -5.49 -6.97 12.35
N ALA A 137 -5.58 -8.21 11.86
CA ALA A 137 -6.81 -8.75 11.29
C ALA A 137 -8.00 -8.80 12.27
N GLY A 138 -7.72 -8.81 13.59
CA GLY A 138 -8.75 -8.79 14.63
C GLY A 138 -9.21 -7.39 15.06
N VAL A 139 -8.62 -6.32 14.51
CA VAL A 139 -8.89 -4.94 14.91
C VAL A 139 -9.60 -4.21 13.77
N PRO A 140 -10.73 -3.53 14.04
CA PRO A 140 -11.37 -2.69 13.03
C PRO A 140 -10.40 -1.65 12.48
N GLU A 141 -10.41 -1.41 11.17
CA GLU A 141 -9.45 -0.55 10.47
C GLU A 141 -9.30 0.83 11.10
N GLY A 142 -10.43 1.50 11.40
CA GLY A 142 -10.45 2.81 12.08
C GLY A 142 -9.92 2.81 13.52
N GLN A 143 -9.57 1.65 14.08
CA GLN A 143 -8.97 1.49 15.40
C GLN A 143 -7.53 0.96 15.36
N LEU A 144 -7.02 0.56 14.19
CA LEU A 144 -5.65 0.04 14.04
C LEU A 144 -4.64 1.04 14.58
N PHE A 145 -4.74 2.31 14.15
CA PHE A 145 -3.77 3.33 14.56
C PHE A 145 -3.77 3.62 16.05
N LYS A 146 -4.94 3.63 16.68
CA LYS A 146 -5.04 3.82 18.12
C LYS A 146 -4.49 2.61 18.89
N THR A 147 -4.71 1.40 18.39
CA THR A 147 -4.38 0.16 19.10
C THR A 147 -2.90 -0.16 19.03
N PHE A 148 -2.26 0.06 17.89
CA PHE A 148 -0.88 -0.36 17.67
C PHE A 148 0.17 0.68 18.05
N LYS A 149 -0.20 1.96 18.19
CA LYS A 149 0.74 3.05 18.53
C LYS A 149 1.59 2.81 19.77
N SER A 150 1.07 2.12 20.78
CA SER A 150 1.83 1.81 22.01
C SER A 150 2.49 0.43 22.02
N LEU A 151 2.18 -0.43 21.04
CA LEU A 151 2.59 -1.83 21.01
C LEU A 151 3.62 -2.14 19.91
N SER A 152 3.98 -1.13 19.13
CA SER A 152 4.86 -1.24 17.96
C SER A 152 5.90 -0.12 17.96
N GLY A 153 6.89 -0.25 17.09
CA GLY A 153 7.77 0.86 16.79
C GLY A 153 7.05 1.93 15.97
N GLU A 154 7.74 3.02 15.69
CA GLU A 154 7.23 4.10 14.83
C GLU A 154 7.99 4.08 13.51
N CYS A 155 7.30 4.34 12.40
CA CYS A 155 7.93 4.54 11.09
C CYS A 155 7.33 5.75 10.38
N VAL A 156 8.13 6.30 9.47
CA VAL A 156 7.74 7.31 8.50
C VAL A 156 8.16 6.82 7.13
N ILE A 157 7.22 6.78 6.19
CA ILE A 157 7.50 6.51 4.77
C ILE A 157 7.46 7.83 4.01
N THR A 158 8.48 8.10 3.20
CA THR A 158 8.59 9.28 2.34
C THR A 158 8.63 8.87 0.88
N ARG A 159 7.77 9.46 0.04
CA ARG A 159 7.79 9.31 -1.42
C ARG A 159 8.74 10.35 -2.04
N LYS A 160 9.76 9.88 -2.77
CA LYS A 160 10.72 10.74 -3.48
C LYS A 160 10.16 11.29 -4.78
#